data_AF-A0A5D0JKI9-F1
#
_entry.id   AF-A0A5D0JKI9-F1
#
_cell.length_a   1.000
_cell.length_b   1.000
_cell.length_c   1.000
_cell.angle_alpha   90.00
_cell.angle_beta   90.00
_cell.angle_gamma   90.00
#
_symmetry.space_group_name_H-M   'P 1'
#
loop_
_entity.id
_entity.type
_entity.pdbx_description
1 polymer ?
#
loop_
_entity_poly.entity_id
_entity_poly.type
_entity_poly.pdbx_seq_one_letter_code
_entity_poly.pdbx_strand_id
1 'polypeptide(L)' 'MMSFTIFLGLIVVVAFLLIVVIMVQNPKGGGLSSSFGGGGTQQLGGVKKTTDFLDKSTWYLATFLLVLILASNI' A
#
# COMPACT_ATOMS: atom_id res chain seq x y z
N MET A 1 -13.78 2.20 -27.33
CA MET A 1 -13.21 3.54 -27.04
C MET A 1 -13.68 4.07 -25.70
N MET A 2 -14.99 4.26 -25.47
CA MET A 2 -15.48 4.80 -24.18
C MET A 2 -15.22 3.87 -22.98
N SER A 3 -15.31 2.55 -23.14
CA SER A 3 -14.95 1.57 -22.09
C SER A 3 -13.48 1.71 -21.65
N PHE A 4 -12.55 1.71 -22.60
CA PHE A 4 -11.12 1.92 -22.34
C PHE A 4 -10.85 3.24 -21.63
N THR A 5 -11.51 4.34 -22.03
CA THR A 5 -11.36 5.64 -21.36
C THR A 5 -11.86 5.60 -19.90
N ILE A 6 -12.93 4.85 -19.61
CA ILE A 6 -13.42 4.66 -18.23
C ILE A 6 -12.40 3.88 -17.39
N PHE A 7 -11.87 2.76 -17.89
CA PHE A 7 -10.83 2.00 -17.20
C PHE A 7 -9.57 2.83 -16.97
N LEU A 8 -9.13 3.59 -17.97
CA LEU A 8 -7.98 4.49 -17.87
C LEU A 8 -8.19 5.54 -16.78
N GLY A 9 -9.37 6.16 -16.71
CA GLY A 9 -9.72 7.09 -15.64
C GLY A 9 -9.65 6.44 -14.25
N LEU A 10 -10.21 5.24 -14.09
CA LEU A 10 -10.16 4.50 -12.83
C LEU A 10 -8.74 4.12 -12.43
N ILE A 11 -7.91 3.66 -13.36
CA ILE A 11 -6.51 3.31 -13.11
C ILE A 11 -5.73 4.53 -12.60
N VAL A 12 -5.92 5.69 -13.22
CA VAL A 12 -5.26 6.94 -12.79
C VAL A 12 -5.68 7.32 -11.37
N VAL A 13 -6.97 7.24 -11.05
CA VAL A 13 -7.48 7.54 -9.71
C VAL A 13 -6.92 6.57 -8.66
N VAL A 14 -6.95 5.27 -8.93
CA VAL A 14 -6.44 4.25 -8.00
C VAL A 14 -4.92 4.39 -7.81
N ALA A 15 -4.17 4.65 -8.89
CA ALA A 15 -2.73 4.90 -8.82
C ALA A 15 -2.39 6.11 -7.95
N PHE A 16 -3.14 7.21 -8.10
CA PHE A 16 -2.98 8.40 -7.27
C PHE A 16 -3.23 8.09 -5.77
N LEU A 17 -4.31 7.36 -5.46
CA LEU A 17 -4.60 6.94 -4.09
C LEU A 17 -3.49 6.06 -3.51
N LEU A 18 -2.93 5.16 -4.31
CA LEU A 18 -1.85 4.27 -3.91
C LEU A 18 -0.58 5.07 -3.55
N ILE A 19 -0.24 6.11 -4.32
CA ILE A 19 0.87 7.02 -4.01
C ILE A 19 0.65 7.69 -2.65
N VAL A 20 -0.54 8.23 -2.39
CA VAL A 20 -0.87 8.87 -1.11
C VAL A 20 -0.74 7.88 0.04
N VAL A 21 -1.25 6.66 -0.10
CA VAL A 21 -1.17 5.62 0.93
C VAL A 21 0.28 5.18 1.19
N ILE A 22 1.13 5.08 0.17
CA ILE A 22 2.56 4.77 0.32
C ILE A 22 3.31 5.92 1.02
N MET A 23 3.00 7.17 0.71
CA MET A 23 3.63 8.32 1.37
C MET A 23 3.32 8.38 2.87
N VAL A 24 2.14 7.90 3.28
CA VAL A 24 1.75 7.81 4.70
C VAL A 24 2.38 6.60 5.40
N GLN A 25 2.83 5.58 4.65
CA GLN A 25 3.54 4.44 5.23
C GLN A 25 4.96 4.86 5.60
N ASN A 26 5.25 4.89 6.90
CA ASN A 26 6.62 5.04 7.37
C ASN A 26 7.51 3.95 6.75
N PRO A 27 8.72 4.27 6.27
CA PRO A 27 9.64 3.26 5.77
C PRO A 27 9.87 2.25 6.90
N LYS A 28 9.74 0.95 6.58
CA LYS A 28 9.93 -0.14 7.54
C LYS A 28 11.42 -0.19 7.94
N GLY A 29 11.82 0.68 8.87
CA GLY A 29 13.15 0.79 9.42
C GLY A 29 13.38 -0.32 10.44
N GLY A 30 14.02 -1.40 10.01
CA GLY A 30 14.32 -2.54 10.88
C GLY A 30 15.31 -3.48 10.20
N GLY A 31 16.52 -2.98 9.95
CA GLY A 31 17.63 -3.81 9.47
C GLY A 31 18.16 -4.74 10.56
N LEU A 32 19.17 -5.55 10.24
CA LEU A 32 19.79 -6.57 11.12
C LEU A 32 20.16 -6.09 12.55
N SER A 33 20.27 -4.77 12.79
CA SER A 33 20.53 -4.19 14.10
C SER A 33 19.38 -4.35 15.11
N SER A 34 18.13 -4.52 14.66
CA SER A 34 17.00 -4.81 15.57
C SER A 34 16.96 -6.27 16.04
N SER A 35 17.78 -7.15 15.46
CA SER A 35 17.86 -8.58 15.84
C SER A 35 18.96 -8.89 16.87
N PHE A 36 19.88 -7.96 17.14
CA PHE A 36 21.06 -8.19 18.01
C PHE A 36 21.15 -7.29 19.25
N GLY A 37 20.32 -6.25 19.41
CA GLY A 37 20.28 -5.39 20.59
C GLY A 37 19.03 -5.63 21.42
N GLY A 38 19.15 -6.38 22.52
CA GLY A 38 18.02 -6.79 23.35
C GLY A 38 17.25 -5.67 24.06
N GLY A 39 16.05 -6.02 24.52
CA GLY A 39 15.39 -5.40 25.67
C GLY A 39 14.42 -4.25 25.36
N GLY A 40 13.13 -4.49 25.64
CA GLY A 40 12.21 -3.44 26.08
C GLY A 40 11.27 -2.87 25.03
N THR A 41 10.07 -3.45 24.93
CA THR A 41 8.78 -2.74 25.08
C THR A 41 8.64 -1.33 24.49
N GLN A 42 9.08 -1.06 23.26
CA GLN A 42 8.87 0.25 22.60
C GLN A 42 8.25 0.16 21.20
N GLN A 43 7.35 -0.79 20.99
CA GLN A 43 6.30 -0.59 19.99
C GLN A 43 5.02 -0.25 20.73
N LEU A 44 4.78 1.06 20.93
CA LEU A 44 3.47 1.60 21.29
C LEU A 44 2.40 0.84 20.48
N GLY A 45 1.54 0.07 21.14
CA GLY A 45 0.63 -0.90 20.51
C GLY A 45 -0.31 -0.30 19.44
N GLY A 46 -0.46 1.03 19.38
CA GLY A 46 -1.19 1.73 18.33
C GLY A 46 -0.43 1.86 17.00
N VAL A 47 0.90 2.04 17.02
CA VAL A 47 1.71 2.27 15.80
C VAL A 47 1.74 1.01 14.92
N LYS A 48 1.75 -0.18 15.53
CA LYS A 48 1.71 -1.45 14.80
C LYS A 48 0.38 -1.65 14.05
N LYS A 49 -0.76 -1.27 14.67
CA LYS A 49 -2.08 -1.43 14.06
C LYS A 49 -2.32 -0.49 12.89
N THR A 50 -1.84 0.75 12.96
CA THR A 50 -1.94 1.69 11.81
C THR A 50 -1.06 1.23 10.65
N THR A 51 0.17 0.78 10.91
CA THR A 51 1.04 0.24 9.87
C THR A 51 0.47 -1.01 9.22
N ASP A 52 -0.06 -1.95 10.01
CA ASP A 52 -0.71 -3.17 9.48
C ASP A 52 -1.93 -2.83 8.58
N PHE A 53 -2.71 -1.80 8.94
CA PHE A 53 -3.83 -1.33 8.12
C PHE A 53 -3.37 -0.73 6.80
N LEU A 54 -2.33 0.11 6.83
CA LEU A 54 -1.78 0.77 5.64
C LEU A 54 -1.16 -0.25 4.67
N ASP A 55 -0.43 -1.23 5.19
CA ASP A 55 0.12 -2.34 4.42
C ASP A 55 -0.97 -3.12 3.70
N LYS A 56 -2.02 -3.50 4.44
CA LYS A 56 -3.13 -4.28 3.89
C LYS A 56 -3.91 -3.48 2.84
N SER A 57 -4.13 -2.20 3.11
CA SER A 57 -4.77 -1.27 2.17
C SER A 57 -3.98 -1.15 0.87
N THR A 58 -2.66 -1.07 0.98
CA THR A 58 -1.76 -1.03 -0.19
C THR A 58 -1.84 -2.31 -1.00
N TRP A 59 -1.85 -3.48 -0.34
CA TRP A 59 -1.95 -4.76 -1.02
C TRP A 59 -3.28 -4.92 -1.76
N TYR A 60 -4.38 -4.49 -1.15
CA TYR A 60 -5.69 -4.48 -1.81
C TYR A 60 -5.74 -3.50 -2.99
N LEU A 61 -5.25 -2.26 -2.82
CA LEU A 61 -5.22 -1.26 -3.89
C LEU A 61 -4.32 -1.69 -5.06
N ALA A 62 -3.15 -2.27 -4.78
CA ALA A 62 -2.24 -2.78 -5.80
C ALA A 62 -2.85 -3.94 -6.59
N THR A 63 -3.47 -4.90 -5.89
CA THR A 63 -4.15 -6.03 -6.55
C THR A 63 -5.32 -5.54 -7.41
N PHE A 64 -6.12 -4.60 -6.88
CA PHE A 64 -7.24 -4.01 -7.61
C PHE A 64 -6.78 -3.27 -8.87
N LEU A 65 -5.69 -2.49 -8.78
CA LEU A 65 -5.08 -1.82 -9.93
C LEU A 65 -4.64 -2.82 -11.00
N LEU A 66 -4.01 -3.92 -10.59
CA LEU A 66 -3.55 -4.97 -11.51
C LEU A 66 -4.74 -5.62 -12.26
N VAL A 67 -5.83 -5.92 -11.54
CA VAL A 67 -7.07 -6.43 -12.13
C VAL A 67 -7.67 -5.43 -13.12
N LEU A 68 -7.72 -4.13 -12.78
CA LEU A 68 -8.23 -3.09 -13.67
C LEU A 68 -7.41 -3.00 -14.97
N ILE A 69 -6.08 -3.11 -14.90
CA ILE A 69 -5.22 -3.11 -16.08
C ILE A 69 -5.51 -4.30 -16.99
N LEU A 70 -5.59 -5.51 -16.41
CA LEU A 70 -5.87 -6.72 -17.19
C LEU A 70 -7.28 -6.70 -17.80
N ALA A 71 -8.27 -6.25 -17.03
CA ALA A 71 -9.65 -6.13 -17.50
C ALA A 71 -9.83 -5.02 -18.56
N SER A 72 -8.96 -4.00 -18.58
CA SER A 72 -9.05 -2.90 -19.56
C SER A 72 -8.78 -3.34 -21.00
N ASN A 73 -8.20 -4.53 -21.22
CA ASN A 73 -7.88 -5.06 -22.55
C ASN A 73 -8.94 -6.05 -23.07
N ILE A 74 -9.89 -6.46 -22.22
CA ILE A 74 -11.04 -7.30 -22.57
C ILE A 74 -12.17 -6.41 -23.08
#